data_AF-L9MEX6-F1
#
_entry.id   AF-L9MEX6-F1
#
_cell.length_a   1.000
_cell.length_b   1.000
_cell.length_c   1.000
_cell.angle_alpha   90.00
_cell.angle_beta   90.00
_cell.angle_gamma   90.00
#
_symmetry.space_group_name_H-M   'P 1'
#
loop_
_entity.id
_entity.type
_entity.pdbx_description
1 polymer ?
#
loop_
_entity_poly.entity_id
_entity_poly.type
_entity_poly.pdbx_seq_one_letter_code
_entity_poly.pdbx_strand_id
1 'polypeptide(L)'
;MPKSIDDIDQDFVEIDDLIGTIFGVKDNYKGRAGQRDVVIKSIKNVPIYNEIRSGQSIERYYLKKDINQFIKGLANYDSEFPIDHIFNYEGKTEIIAFEDLLFIHEFRLATLQRAFINKSNVLPLNATIINNFLGNSLSVSVFEKYQLMENDKEYSKLTTHIPRHNINTFLALSGLAEHLQAMLMGRVDIKQNQYYQHLALKQRKVTASLLEKHELALYENGKQEVKLDYPIDSIKHDGLMYFSDQLGLENNLKMNLQTFDSKNEVASYVRESFFDEYFQDIAESFNELVKEDQSLANSLVQRHACLHPLPFGGCMREVAVHDCPKRLACQSGDQCGNFALTGRKGELEVLKHTLNELLDKFSHIEQIVAHDLSYSEMLEDLRQKILYLSDLKIKALDRQNGLTPVPVFPYGDAITKLPTTLSELFAIEQQKKETKEA
;
A
#
# COMPACT_ATOMS: atom_id res chain seq x y z
N MET A 1 -28.59 0.77 -47.62
CA MET A 1 -28.34 2.22 -47.71
C MET A 1 -29.36 2.93 -46.82
N PRO A 2 -29.12 4.15 -46.32
CA PRO A 2 -30.13 4.90 -45.58
C PRO A 2 -31.31 5.29 -46.48
N LYS A 3 -32.53 5.32 -45.91
CA LYS A 3 -33.77 5.67 -46.64
C LYS A 3 -33.64 7.00 -47.41
N SER A 4 -33.02 8.01 -46.81
CA SER A 4 -32.82 9.32 -47.43
C SER A 4 -32.04 9.30 -48.75
N ILE A 5 -31.20 8.27 -48.97
CA ILE A 5 -30.46 8.06 -50.21
C ILE A 5 -31.22 7.14 -51.16
N ASP A 6 -31.96 6.18 -50.62
CA ASP A 6 -32.81 5.28 -51.42
C ASP A 6 -34.00 6.05 -52.06
N ASP A 7 -34.52 7.07 -51.38
CA ASP A 7 -35.62 7.92 -51.85
C ASP A 7 -35.24 8.86 -53.02
N ILE A 8 -33.96 8.95 -53.38
CA ILE A 8 -33.50 9.67 -54.58
C ILE A 8 -33.83 8.81 -55.80
N ASP A 9 -34.71 9.24 -56.70
CA ASP A 9 -35.13 8.45 -57.87
C ASP A 9 -33.99 8.04 -58.82
N GLN A 10 -32.85 8.72 -58.76
CA GLN A 10 -31.68 8.47 -59.61
C GLN A 10 -30.78 7.37 -59.02
N ASP A 11 -30.15 6.56 -59.88
CA ASP A 11 -29.22 5.48 -59.48
C ASP A 11 -27.85 5.99 -59.01
N PHE A 12 -27.60 7.30 -59.15
CA PHE A 12 -26.36 7.96 -58.76
C PHE A 12 -26.65 9.08 -57.75
N VAL A 13 -25.64 9.40 -56.94
CA VAL A 13 -25.71 10.40 -55.87
C VAL A 13 -24.49 11.30 -55.89
N GLU A 14 -24.68 12.55 -55.49
CA GLU A 14 -23.60 13.52 -55.36
C GLU A 14 -22.87 13.33 -54.03
N ILE A 15 -21.61 13.78 -53.95
CA ILE A 15 -20.80 13.63 -52.74
C ILE A 15 -21.42 14.29 -51.50
N ASP A 16 -22.05 15.45 -51.65
CA ASP A 16 -22.62 16.16 -50.53
C ASP A 16 -23.85 15.45 -49.98
N ASP A 17 -24.58 14.72 -50.83
CA ASP A 17 -25.69 13.88 -50.38
C ASP A 17 -25.19 12.77 -49.45
N LEU A 18 -23.95 12.29 -49.66
CA LEU A 18 -23.31 11.27 -48.83
C LEU A 18 -22.73 11.83 -47.52
N ILE A 19 -22.38 13.12 -47.49
CA ILE A 19 -21.83 13.79 -46.31
C ILE A 19 -22.96 14.09 -45.33
N GLY A 20 -22.79 13.69 -44.07
CA GLY A 20 -23.78 13.86 -43.02
C GLY A 20 -24.81 12.73 -42.92
N THR A 21 -25.12 12.05 -44.04
CA THR A 21 -26.03 10.89 -44.08
C THR A 21 -25.28 9.57 -43.88
N ILE A 22 -24.33 9.25 -44.77
CA ILE A 22 -23.55 8.01 -44.77
C ILE A 22 -22.19 8.25 -44.12
N PHE A 23 -21.54 9.35 -44.46
CA PHE A 23 -20.19 9.67 -44.01
C PHE A 23 -20.17 10.90 -43.11
N GLY A 24 -19.51 10.79 -41.97
CA GLY A 24 -19.20 11.91 -41.09
C GLY A 24 -17.77 12.40 -41.30
N VAL A 25 -17.57 13.71 -41.12
CA VAL A 25 -16.24 14.32 -41.06
C VAL A 25 -16.13 15.07 -39.74
N LYS A 26 -15.02 14.90 -39.01
CA LYS A 26 -14.78 15.59 -37.73
C LYS A 26 -14.65 17.11 -37.92
N ASP A 27 -15.13 17.86 -36.92
CA ASP A 27 -15.29 19.33 -36.94
C ASP A 27 -14.02 20.16 -37.20
N ASN A 28 -12.84 19.55 -37.10
CA ASN A 28 -11.56 20.22 -37.37
C ASN A 28 -11.42 20.65 -38.84
N TYR A 29 -12.21 20.08 -39.77
CA TYR A 29 -12.23 20.44 -41.18
C TYR A 29 -13.35 21.45 -41.44
N LYS A 30 -13.06 22.73 -41.18
CA LYS A 30 -14.00 23.82 -41.42
C LYS A 30 -14.20 24.05 -42.92
N GLY A 31 -15.43 23.85 -43.41
CA GLY A 31 -15.88 24.22 -44.75
C GLY A 31 -16.24 23.04 -45.66
N ARG A 32 -17.25 23.25 -46.53
CA ARG A 32 -17.80 22.25 -47.48
C ARG A 32 -16.71 21.61 -48.35
N ALA A 33 -15.77 22.39 -48.86
CA ALA A 33 -14.66 21.90 -49.68
C ALA A 33 -13.72 20.94 -48.93
N GLY A 34 -13.43 21.20 -47.64
CA GLY A 34 -12.58 20.35 -46.82
C GLY A 34 -13.23 19.00 -46.50
N GLN A 35 -14.54 19.00 -46.22
CA GLN A 35 -15.30 17.78 -45.98
C GLN A 35 -15.36 16.90 -47.25
N ARG A 36 -15.61 17.50 -48.41
CA ARG A 36 -15.58 16.82 -49.71
C ARG A 36 -14.24 16.15 -49.96
N ASP A 37 -13.13 16.87 -49.78
CA ASP A 37 -11.79 16.32 -50.01
C ASP A 37 -11.47 15.13 -49.08
N VAL A 38 -11.88 15.18 -47.81
CA VAL A 38 -11.70 14.06 -46.86
C VAL A 38 -12.48 12.83 -47.31
N VAL A 39 -13.75 12.99 -47.71
CA VAL A 39 -14.59 11.86 -48.17
C VAL A 39 -14.01 11.28 -49.45
N ILE A 40 -13.70 12.12 -50.46
CA ILE A 40 -13.06 11.72 -51.72
C ILE A 40 -11.80 10.90 -51.46
N LYS A 41 -10.92 11.40 -50.58
CA LYS A 41 -9.66 10.72 -50.26
C LYS A 41 -9.88 9.38 -49.55
N SER A 42 -11.01 9.22 -48.87
CA SER A 42 -11.36 8.00 -48.14
C SER A 42 -12.04 6.95 -49.03
N ILE A 43 -12.72 7.38 -50.10
CA ILE A 43 -13.42 6.50 -51.06
C ILE A 43 -12.70 6.38 -52.42
N LYS A 44 -11.38 6.64 -52.48
CA LYS A 44 -10.59 6.64 -53.74
C LYS A 44 -10.73 5.39 -54.61
N ASN A 45 -11.08 4.25 -54.00
CA ASN A 45 -11.21 2.97 -54.69
C ASN A 45 -12.61 2.76 -55.30
N VAL A 46 -13.55 3.67 -55.08
CA VAL A 46 -14.88 3.66 -55.69
C VAL A 46 -14.80 4.39 -57.04
N PRO A 47 -15.27 3.77 -58.14
CA PRO A 47 -15.26 4.42 -59.45
C PRO A 47 -16.16 5.66 -59.46
N ILE A 48 -15.67 6.73 -60.08
CA ILE A 48 -16.45 7.95 -60.29
C ILE A 48 -17.34 7.73 -61.51
N TYR A 49 -18.64 7.90 -61.35
CA TYR A 49 -19.62 7.73 -62.43
C TYR A 49 -19.64 8.91 -63.39
N ASN A 50 -19.63 10.14 -62.84
CA ASN A 50 -19.61 11.36 -63.64
C ASN A 50 -18.96 12.52 -62.87
N GLU A 51 -18.32 13.44 -63.59
CA GLU A 51 -17.80 14.69 -63.04
C GLU A 51 -18.34 15.88 -63.83
N ILE A 52 -19.02 16.81 -63.15
CA ILE A 52 -19.55 18.04 -63.75
C ILE A 52 -18.76 19.23 -63.19
N ARG A 53 -18.21 20.06 -64.07
CA ARG A 53 -17.54 21.30 -63.67
C ARG A 53 -18.56 22.43 -63.58
N SER A 54 -18.83 22.87 -62.37
CA SER A 54 -19.68 24.03 -62.08
C SER A 54 -18.77 25.17 -61.56
N GLY A 55 -18.31 26.02 -62.47
CA GLY A 55 -17.38 27.11 -62.17
C GLY A 55 -16.02 26.64 -61.63
N GLN A 56 -15.64 27.09 -60.43
CA GLN A 56 -14.42 26.66 -59.73
C GLN A 56 -14.59 25.33 -58.97
N SER A 57 -15.78 24.73 -58.96
CA SER A 57 -16.09 23.51 -58.22
C SER A 57 -16.33 22.30 -59.14
N ILE A 58 -15.87 21.13 -58.70
CA ILE A 58 -16.07 19.85 -59.39
C ILE A 58 -17.09 19.05 -58.59
N GLU A 59 -18.25 18.84 -59.18
CA GLU A 59 -19.30 17.94 -58.68
C GLU A 59 -18.97 16.53 -59.13
N ARG A 60 -18.95 15.57 -58.20
CA ARG A 60 -18.62 14.18 -58.49
C ARG A 60 -19.79 13.31 -58.09
N TYR A 61 -20.22 12.48 -59.01
CA TYR A 61 -21.35 11.58 -58.86
C TYR A 61 -20.86 10.13 -58.78
N TYR A 62 -21.49 9.34 -57.92
CA TYR A 62 -21.16 7.94 -57.67
C TYR A 62 -22.41 7.09 -57.80
N LEU A 63 -22.27 5.87 -58.32
CA LEU A 63 -23.39 4.91 -58.36
C LEU A 63 -23.70 4.40 -56.95
N LYS A 64 -24.99 4.31 -56.61
CA LYS A 64 -25.43 3.77 -55.31
C LYS A 64 -24.91 2.35 -55.07
N LYS A 65 -24.84 1.52 -56.13
CA LYS A 65 -24.33 0.14 -56.07
C LYS A 65 -22.87 0.09 -55.59
N ASP A 66 -22.02 0.95 -56.13
CA ASP A 66 -20.59 0.94 -55.83
C ASP A 66 -20.31 1.47 -54.43
N ILE A 67 -21.07 2.48 -53.99
CA ILE A 67 -21.04 2.98 -52.61
C ILE A 67 -21.51 1.90 -51.63
N ASN A 68 -22.59 1.18 -51.94
CA ASN A 68 -23.08 0.09 -51.09
C ASN A 68 -22.06 -1.06 -50.98
N GLN A 69 -21.40 -1.42 -52.08
CA GLN A 69 -20.33 -2.43 -52.07
C GLN A 69 -19.14 -1.98 -51.22
N PHE A 70 -18.76 -0.70 -51.31
CA PHE A 70 -17.72 -0.13 -50.46
C PHE A 70 -18.09 -0.16 -48.97
N ILE A 71 -19.32 0.22 -48.61
CA ILE A 71 -19.79 0.20 -47.21
C ILE A 71 -19.77 -1.22 -46.64
N LYS A 72 -20.21 -2.21 -47.43
CA LYS A 72 -20.16 -3.62 -47.06
C LYS A 72 -18.73 -4.10 -46.82
N GLY A 73 -17.78 -3.74 -47.69
CA GLY A 73 -16.37 -4.12 -47.54
C GLY A 73 -15.62 -3.48 -46.37
N LEU A 74 -16.21 -2.47 -45.70
CA LEU A 74 -15.60 -1.81 -44.55
C LEU A 74 -15.83 -2.53 -43.22
N ALA A 75 -16.81 -3.43 -43.13
CA ALA A 75 -17.07 -4.22 -41.94
C ALA A 75 -17.41 -5.67 -42.32
N ASN A 76 -17.50 -6.57 -41.34
CA ASN A 76 -17.74 -8.00 -41.61
C ASN A 76 -19.22 -8.30 -41.87
N TYR A 77 -19.87 -7.56 -42.76
CA TYR A 77 -21.28 -7.79 -43.14
C TYR A 77 -21.50 -9.04 -44.00
N ASP A 78 -20.42 -9.67 -44.45
CA ASP A 78 -20.45 -10.95 -45.18
C ASP A 78 -20.53 -12.17 -44.23
N SER A 79 -20.63 -11.94 -42.91
CA SER A 79 -20.90 -12.94 -41.88
C SER A 79 -22.36 -13.45 -41.96
N GLU A 80 -22.61 -14.71 -41.58
CA GLU A 80 -23.98 -15.25 -41.41
C GLU A 80 -24.83 -14.41 -40.44
N PHE A 81 -24.16 -13.75 -39.49
CA PHE A 81 -24.76 -12.89 -38.47
C PHE A 81 -24.03 -11.53 -38.44
N PRO A 82 -24.41 -10.58 -39.30
CA PRO A 82 -23.66 -9.34 -39.48
C PRO A 82 -23.96 -8.26 -38.42
N ILE A 83 -25.07 -8.39 -37.69
CA ILE A 83 -25.56 -7.44 -36.67
C ILE A 83 -25.74 -8.10 -35.30
N ASP A 84 -25.11 -9.26 -35.11
CA ASP A 84 -25.11 -9.96 -33.83
C ASP A 84 -23.69 -10.00 -33.27
N HIS A 85 -23.59 -9.82 -31.95
CA HIS A 85 -22.37 -10.00 -31.21
C HIS A 85 -22.28 -11.44 -30.72
N ILE A 86 -21.30 -12.17 -31.25
CA ILE A 86 -21.05 -13.56 -30.89
C ILE A 86 -19.85 -13.60 -29.93
N PHE A 87 -20.05 -14.18 -28.75
CA PHE A 87 -18.98 -14.38 -27.79
C PHE A 87 -19.12 -15.73 -27.08
N ASN A 88 -18.01 -16.21 -26.52
CA ASN A 88 -17.97 -17.46 -25.78
C ASN A 88 -18.06 -17.17 -24.28
N TYR A 89 -19.09 -17.70 -23.63
CA TYR A 89 -19.27 -17.62 -22.19
C TYR A 89 -19.41 -19.03 -21.62
N GLU A 90 -18.51 -19.39 -20.70
CA GLU A 90 -18.50 -20.71 -20.04
C GLU A 90 -18.52 -21.92 -21.01
N GLY A 91 -17.91 -21.77 -22.19
CA GLY A 91 -17.85 -22.83 -23.20
C GLY A 91 -19.09 -22.91 -24.11
N LYS A 92 -20.06 -22.01 -23.94
CA LYS A 92 -21.22 -21.86 -24.83
C LYS A 92 -21.06 -20.62 -25.69
N THR A 93 -21.45 -20.73 -26.96
CA THR A 93 -21.54 -19.60 -27.87
C THR A 93 -22.85 -18.89 -27.63
N GLU A 94 -22.79 -17.67 -27.13
CA GLU A 94 -23.94 -16.79 -26.94
C GLU A 94 -24.00 -15.78 -28.09
N ILE A 95 -25.21 -15.50 -28.56
CA ILE A 95 -25.50 -14.58 -29.66
C ILE A 95 -26.43 -13.50 -29.13
N ILE A 96 -25.99 -12.24 -29.20
CA ILE A 96 -26.76 -11.08 -28.75
C ILE A 96 -26.94 -10.11 -29.91
N ALA A 97 -28.17 -9.71 -30.21
CA ALA A 97 -28.43 -8.71 -31.24
C ALA A 97 -27.85 -7.34 -30.82
N PHE A 98 -27.36 -6.55 -31.77
CA PHE A 98 -26.79 -5.23 -31.45
C PHE A 98 -27.78 -4.29 -30.75
N GLU A 99 -29.08 -4.46 -30.96
CA GLU A 99 -30.14 -3.67 -30.30
C GLU A 99 -30.21 -3.91 -28.78
N ASP A 100 -29.76 -5.06 -28.31
CA ASP A 100 -29.73 -5.43 -26.90
C ASP A 100 -28.42 -5.01 -26.20
N LEU A 101 -27.46 -4.46 -26.94
CA LEU A 101 -26.18 -4.01 -26.39
C LEU A 101 -26.30 -2.62 -25.77
N LEU A 102 -25.65 -2.43 -24.61
CA LEU A 102 -25.60 -1.14 -23.93
C LEU A 102 -24.90 -0.03 -24.74
N PHE A 103 -23.84 -0.39 -25.48
CA PHE A 103 -23.02 0.58 -26.20
C PHE A 103 -22.65 0.08 -27.60
N ILE A 104 -23.13 0.80 -28.59
CA ILE A 104 -22.73 0.69 -30.00
C ILE A 104 -22.18 2.03 -30.47
N HIS A 105 -21.28 2.01 -31.45
CA HIS A 105 -20.72 3.23 -32.00
C HIS A 105 -20.49 3.14 -33.52
N GLU A 106 -20.42 4.30 -34.17
CA GLU A 106 -20.15 4.41 -35.61
C GLU A 106 -18.71 3.99 -35.94
N PHE A 107 -18.52 3.36 -37.09
CA PHE A 107 -17.23 2.90 -37.55
C PHE A 107 -16.22 4.05 -37.68
N ARG A 108 -15.03 3.85 -37.08
CA ARG A 108 -13.91 4.80 -36.98
C ARG A 108 -14.16 6.06 -36.14
N LEU A 109 -15.32 6.22 -35.50
CA LEU A 109 -15.59 7.35 -34.61
C LEU A 109 -14.54 7.48 -33.48
N ALA A 110 -14.20 6.34 -32.86
CA ALA A 110 -13.25 6.26 -31.74
C ALA A 110 -11.78 6.55 -32.13
N THR A 111 -11.43 6.58 -33.42
CA THR A 111 -10.05 6.84 -33.85
C THR A 111 -9.73 8.33 -33.85
N LEU A 112 -8.67 8.75 -33.17
CA LEU A 112 -8.37 10.19 -33.00
C LEU A 112 -7.58 10.81 -34.16
N GLN A 113 -6.89 9.99 -34.95
CA GLN A 113 -6.06 10.45 -36.08
C GLN A 113 -6.87 10.70 -37.36
N ARG A 114 -7.94 9.92 -37.60
CA ARG A 114 -8.68 9.96 -38.86
C ARG A 114 -9.92 10.84 -38.74
N ALA A 115 -10.11 11.67 -39.77
CA ALA A 115 -11.23 12.60 -39.86
C ALA A 115 -12.54 11.97 -40.35
N PHE A 116 -12.44 10.85 -41.08
CA PHE A 116 -13.55 10.17 -41.73
C PHE A 116 -14.24 9.16 -40.81
N ILE A 117 -15.57 9.25 -40.73
CA ILE A 117 -16.46 8.39 -39.95
C ILE A 117 -17.48 7.77 -40.91
N ASN A 118 -17.81 6.49 -40.73
CA ASN A 118 -18.92 5.87 -41.46
C ASN A 118 -20.09 5.65 -40.50
N LYS A 119 -21.17 6.42 -40.70
CA LYS A 119 -22.36 6.41 -39.86
C LYS A 119 -23.27 5.21 -40.12
N SER A 120 -23.22 4.66 -41.33
CA SER A 120 -24.05 3.51 -41.72
C SER A 120 -23.56 2.20 -41.09
N ASN A 121 -22.30 2.15 -40.64
CA ASN A 121 -21.72 0.98 -40.01
C ASN A 121 -21.62 1.17 -38.49
N VAL A 122 -22.40 0.40 -37.75
CA VAL A 122 -22.35 0.36 -36.28
C VAL A 122 -21.58 -0.86 -35.81
N LEU A 123 -20.79 -0.68 -34.75
CA LEU A 123 -20.00 -1.74 -34.13
C LEU A 123 -20.18 -1.74 -32.60
N PRO A 124 -20.07 -2.92 -31.95
CA PRO A 124 -20.08 -3.02 -30.51
C PRO A 124 -18.82 -2.38 -29.92
N LEU A 125 -18.99 -1.62 -28.84
CA LEU A 125 -17.86 -1.05 -28.12
C LEU A 125 -17.13 -2.15 -27.35
N ASN A 126 -15.85 -2.38 -27.66
CA ASN A 126 -15.03 -3.40 -26.99
C ASN A 126 -13.83 -2.79 -26.24
N ALA A 127 -13.22 -3.60 -25.37
CA ALA A 127 -12.08 -3.17 -24.57
C ALA A 127 -10.88 -2.76 -25.42
N THR A 128 -10.67 -3.38 -26.58
CA THR A 128 -9.57 -3.02 -27.50
C THR A 128 -9.72 -1.60 -28.03
N ILE A 129 -10.93 -1.18 -28.40
CA ILE A 129 -11.20 0.19 -28.87
C ILE A 129 -10.90 1.21 -27.76
N ILE A 130 -11.31 0.93 -26.53
CA ILE A 130 -11.06 1.82 -25.39
C ILE A 130 -9.56 1.84 -25.04
N ASN A 131 -8.89 0.69 -25.03
CA ASN A 131 -7.44 0.61 -24.82
C ASN A 131 -6.67 1.39 -25.91
N ASN A 132 -7.13 1.32 -27.16
CA ASN A 132 -6.55 2.10 -28.25
C ASN A 132 -6.71 3.61 -28.01
N PHE A 133 -7.89 4.03 -27.58
CA PHE A 133 -8.19 5.42 -27.22
C PHE A 133 -7.33 5.92 -26.05
N LEU A 134 -7.06 5.06 -25.06
CA LEU A 134 -6.25 5.33 -23.87
C LEU A 134 -4.73 5.12 -24.07
N GLY A 135 -4.28 4.87 -25.30
CA GLY A 135 -2.85 4.84 -25.64
C GLY A 135 -2.11 3.53 -25.38
N ASN A 136 -2.82 2.46 -25.06
CA ASN A 136 -2.25 1.11 -24.98
C ASN A 136 -2.28 0.38 -26.34
N SER A 137 -1.90 1.08 -27.41
CA SER A 137 -1.88 0.55 -28.79
C SER A 137 -0.99 1.39 -29.71
N LEU A 138 -0.90 1.01 -30.99
CA LEU A 138 -0.15 1.74 -32.03
C LEU A 138 -0.88 2.98 -32.58
N SER A 139 -2.15 3.23 -32.21
CA SER A 139 -2.91 4.38 -32.71
C SER A 139 -2.79 5.61 -31.81
N VAL A 140 -2.93 6.81 -32.40
CA VAL A 140 -2.93 8.09 -31.68
C VAL A 140 -3.96 8.09 -30.56
N SER A 141 -3.49 8.29 -29.33
CA SER A 141 -4.29 8.28 -28.12
C SER A 141 -4.87 9.64 -27.78
N VAL A 142 -5.78 9.68 -26.81
CA VAL A 142 -6.29 10.95 -26.26
C VAL A 142 -5.16 11.75 -25.60
N PHE A 143 -4.23 11.07 -24.94
CA PHE A 143 -3.09 11.70 -24.27
C PHE A 143 -2.14 12.34 -25.28
N GLU A 144 -1.84 11.63 -26.37
CA GLU A 144 -1.00 12.17 -27.45
C GLU A 144 -1.66 13.36 -28.15
N LYS A 145 -2.97 13.29 -28.43
CA LYS A 145 -3.72 14.39 -29.05
C LYS A 145 -3.68 15.68 -28.23
N TYR A 146 -3.75 15.57 -26.90
CA TYR A 146 -3.74 16.72 -26.00
C TYR A 146 -2.36 17.01 -25.39
N GLN A 147 -1.30 16.34 -25.88
CA GLN A 147 0.07 16.48 -25.39
C GLN A 147 0.22 16.25 -23.87
N LEU A 148 -0.52 15.29 -23.32
CA LEU A 148 -0.46 14.89 -21.92
C LEU A 148 0.65 13.87 -21.74
N MET A 149 1.73 14.31 -21.08
CA MET A 149 2.96 13.53 -20.89
C MET A 149 3.17 13.20 -19.42
N GLU A 150 3.66 11.99 -19.13
CA GLU A 150 4.10 11.62 -17.79
C GLU A 150 5.48 12.19 -17.47
N ASN A 151 6.35 12.27 -18.49
CA ASN A 151 7.71 12.83 -18.42
C ASN A 151 8.04 13.49 -19.77
N ASP A 152 9.16 14.23 -19.87
CA ASP A 152 9.60 14.97 -21.09
C ASP A 152 9.67 14.13 -22.40
N LYS A 153 9.58 12.80 -22.31
CA LYS A 153 9.73 11.86 -23.44
C LYS A 153 8.55 10.92 -23.66
N GLU A 154 7.62 10.77 -22.72
CA GLU A 154 6.59 9.73 -22.78
C GLU A 154 5.17 10.27 -22.55
N TYR A 155 4.25 9.94 -23.46
CA TYR A 155 2.82 10.21 -23.31
C TYR A 155 2.18 9.24 -22.32
N SER A 156 1.23 9.74 -21.53
CA SER A 156 0.48 8.92 -20.57
C SER A 156 -0.24 7.76 -21.26
N LYS A 157 -0.34 6.61 -20.58
CA LYS A 157 -1.05 5.42 -21.08
C LYS A 157 -1.90 4.80 -19.98
N LEU A 158 -3.13 4.44 -20.31
CA LEU A 158 -4.02 3.73 -19.39
C LEU A 158 -4.59 2.47 -20.03
N THR A 159 -4.75 1.42 -19.22
CA THR A 159 -5.53 0.25 -19.59
C THR A 159 -6.94 0.36 -19.00
N THR A 160 -7.90 -0.27 -19.67
CA THR A 160 -9.30 -0.43 -19.20
C THR A 160 -9.42 -1.03 -17.80
N HIS A 161 -8.42 -1.78 -17.34
CA HIS A 161 -8.40 -2.38 -16.01
C HIS A 161 -7.91 -1.43 -14.90
N ILE A 162 -7.16 -0.37 -15.22
CA ILE A 162 -6.61 0.56 -14.20
C ILE A 162 -7.73 1.26 -13.40
N PRO A 163 -8.78 1.84 -14.01
CA PRO A 163 -9.86 2.47 -13.25
C PRO A 163 -10.56 1.49 -12.28
N ARG A 164 -10.81 0.26 -12.74
CA ARG A 164 -11.40 -0.81 -11.93
C ARG A 164 -10.48 -1.18 -10.75
N HIS A 165 -9.17 -1.25 -10.98
CA HIS A 165 -8.18 -1.47 -9.94
C HIS A 165 -8.19 -0.32 -8.90
N ASN A 166 -8.20 0.94 -9.37
CA ASN A 166 -8.17 2.10 -8.49
C ASN A 166 -9.43 2.19 -7.60
N ILE A 167 -10.63 2.00 -8.17
CA ILE A 167 -11.88 1.95 -7.39
C ILE A 167 -11.80 0.88 -6.31
N ASN A 168 -11.31 -0.30 -6.65
CA ASN A 168 -11.14 -1.38 -5.69
C ASN A 168 -10.18 -1.00 -4.55
N THR A 169 -9.06 -0.36 -4.87
CA THR A 169 -8.10 0.13 -3.86
C THR A 169 -8.72 1.23 -2.99
N PHE A 170 -9.47 2.16 -3.57
CA PHE A 170 -10.16 3.21 -2.81
C PHE A 170 -11.18 2.66 -1.82
N LEU A 171 -12.02 1.70 -2.25
CA LEU A 171 -13.00 1.05 -1.38
C LEU A 171 -12.33 0.23 -0.26
N ALA A 172 -11.20 -0.41 -0.56
CA ALA A 172 -10.42 -1.11 0.46
C ALA A 172 -9.82 -0.13 1.48
N LEU A 173 -9.27 0.99 1.01
CA LEU A 173 -8.67 2.02 1.87
C LEU A 173 -9.71 2.64 2.80
N SER A 174 -10.91 2.96 2.31
CA SER A 174 -12.02 3.54 3.08
C SER A 174 -12.64 2.60 4.13
N GLY A 175 -12.08 1.39 4.32
CA GLY A 175 -12.54 0.45 5.35
C GLY A 175 -13.87 -0.24 5.02
N LEU A 176 -14.31 -0.19 3.76
CA LEU A 176 -15.56 -0.83 3.34
C LEU A 176 -15.46 -2.36 3.53
N ALA A 177 -16.52 -2.97 4.07
CA ALA A 177 -16.53 -4.41 4.31
C ALA A 177 -16.35 -5.21 3.00
N GLU A 178 -15.58 -6.31 3.05
CA GLU A 178 -15.17 -7.05 1.84
C GLU A 178 -16.35 -7.56 1.00
N HIS A 179 -17.46 -7.93 1.65
CA HIS A 179 -18.67 -8.39 0.95
C HIS A 179 -19.36 -7.25 0.18
N LEU A 180 -19.40 -6.03 0.73
CA LEU A 180 -19.92 -4.85 0.04
C LEU A 180 -18.99 -4.41 -1.09
N GLN A 181 -17.68 -4.51 -0.88
CA GLN A 181 -16.69 -4.25 -1.92
C GLN A 181 -16.84 -5.24 -3.08
N ALA A 182 -17.00 -6.53 -2.78
CA ALA A 182 -17.25 -7.56 -3.80
C ALA A 182 -18.55 -7.28 -4.57
N MET A 183 -19.61 -6.88 -3.88
CA MET A 183 -20.89 -6.51 -4.48
C MET A 183 -20.77 -5.29 -5.43
N LEU A 184 -20.13 -4.21 -4.98
CA LEU A 184 -19.91 -2.99 -5.79
C LEU A 184 -19.02 -3.26 -7.00
N MET A 185 -18.07 -4.18 -6.87
CA MET A 185 -17.18 -4.57 -7.97
C MET A 185 -17.81 -5.64 -8.89
N GLY A 186 -19.03 -6.10 -8.61
CA GLY A 186 -19.73 -7.12 -9.39
C GLY A 186 -19.02 -8.48 -9.37
N ARG A 187 -18.39 -8.84 -8.25
CA ARG A 187 -17.68 -10.12 -8.08
C ARG A 187 -18.63 -11.19 -7.53
N VAL A 188 -18.52 -12.39 -8.10
CA VAL A 188 -19.25 -13.57 -7.61
C VAL A 188 -18.50 -14.24 -6.45
N ASP A 189 -17.16 -14.18 -6.43
CA ASP A 189 -16.34 -14.72 -5.35
C ASP A 189 -15.57 -13.60 -4.61
N ILE A 190 -15.75 -13.54 -3.29
CA ILE A 190 -15.12 -12.58 -2.38
C ILE A 190 -13.60 -12.78 -2.33
N LYS A 191 -13.09 -14.00 -2.57
CA LYS A 191 -11.65 -14.29 -2.59
C LYS A 191 -10.89 -13.50 -3.66
N GLN A 192 -11.59 -13.05 -4.70
CA GLN A 192 -11.00 -12.19 -5.73
C GLN A 192 -10.63 -10.79 -5.20
N ASN A 193 -11.10 -10.37 -4.03
CA ASN A 193 -10.71 -9.10 -3.40
C ASN A 193 -9.24 -9.12 -2.94
N GLN A 194 -8.75 -10.28 -2.46
CA GLN A 194 -7.42 -10.42 -1.83
C GLN A 194 -6.27 -10.13 -2.81
N TYR A 195 -6.40 -10.58 -4.07
CA TYR A 195 -5.41 -10.35 -5.13
C TYR A 195 -5.11 -8.85 -5.40
N TYR A 196 -5.98 -7.94 -4.95
CA TYR A 196 -5.87 -6.51 -5.19
C TYR A 196 -5.63 -5.67 -3.93
N GLN A 197 -5.70 -6.26 -2.74
CA GLN A 197 -5.54 -5.55 -1.45
C GLN A 197 -4.07 -5.31 -1.06
N HIS A 198 -3.10 -5.93 -1.74
CA HIS A 198 -1.67 -5.85 -1.38
C HIS A 198 -1.11 -4.41 -1.38
N LEU A 199 -1.60 -3.55 -2.28
CA LEU A 199 -1.21 -2.13 -2.32
C LEU A 199 -1.84 -1.31 -1.19
N ALA A 200 -3.12 -1.55 -0.87
CA ALA A 200 -3.84 -0.83 0.19
C ALA A 200 -3.27 -1.14 1.59
N LEU A 201 -2.86 -2.39 1.85
CA LEU A 201 -2.20 -2.78 3.10
C LEU A 201 -0.82 -2.13 3.25
N LYS A 202 -0.05 -2.06 2.15
CA LYS A 202 1.25 -1.36 2.11
C LYS A 202 1.08 0.15 2.33
N GLN A 203 0.04 0.75 1.74
CA GLN A 203 -0.25 2.18 1.83
C GLN A 203 -0.77 2.60 3.23
N ARG A 204 -1.65 1.81 3.86
CA ARG A 204 -2.05 2.04 5.27
C ARG A 204 -0.86 2.14 6.22
N LYS A 205 0.20 1.38 5.98
CA LYS A 205 1.42 1.36 6.81
C LYS A 205 2.35 2.56 6.56
N VAL A 206 2.48 3.00 5.30
CA VAL A 206 3.26 4.21 4.94
C VAL A 206 2.61 5.48 5.49
N THR A 207 1.27 5.56 5.44
CA THR A 207 0.52 6.70 5.97
C THR A 207 0.59 6.81 7.50
N ALA A 208 0.51 5.68 8.22
CA ALA A 208 0.70 5.66 9.68
C ALA A 208 2.10 6.19 10.08
N SER A 209 3.16 5.81 9.34
CA SER A 209 4.53 6.28 9.59
C SER A 209 4.76 7.76 9.23
N LEU A 210 4.02 8.31 8.25
CA LEU A 210 4.08 9.73 7.89
C LEU A 210 3.27 10.64 8.84
N LEU A 211 2.21 10.11 9.45
CA LEU A 211 1.42 10.79 10.48
C LEU A 211 2.21 10.93 11.78
N GLU A 212 2.93 9.90 12.22
CA GLU A 212 3.83 10.01 13.39
C GLU A 212 4.90 11.09 13.20
N LYS A 213 5.42 11.30 11.99
CA LYS A 213 6.37 12.41 11.71
C LYS A 213 5.74 13.80 11.79
N HIS A 214 4.43 13.94 11.58
CA HIS A 214 3.72 15.22 11.75
C HIS A 214 3.20 15.39 13.19
N GLU A 215 2.90 14.31 13.89
CA GLU A 215 2.56 14.32 15.32
C GLU A 215 3.79 14.58 16.21
N LEU A 216 5.00 14.21 15.76
CA LEU A 216 6.26 14.61 16.41
C LEU A 216 6.53 16.12 16.37
N ALA A 217 5.76 16.91 15.62
CA ALA A 217 5.80 18.38 15.64
C ALA A 217 4.71 19.01 16.54
N LEU A 218 3.86 18.20 17.17
CA LEU A 218 2.77 18.66 18.05
C LEU A 218 2.71 17.79 19.31
N TYR A 219 3.76 17.85 20.14
CA TYR A 219 3.66 17.39 21.52
C TYR A 219 3.05 18.49 22.39
N GLU A 220 1.75 18.41 22.65
CA GLU A 220 1.19 18.89 23.92
C GLU A 220 0.30 17.81 24.54
N ASN A 221 0.82 17.25 25.65
CA ASN A 221 0.14 16.70 26.81
C ASN A 221 -1.26 16.07 26.61
N GLY A 222 -1.29 14.76 26.39
CA GLY A 222 -2.42 13.91 26.74
C GLY A 222 -1.92 12.67 27.47
N LYS A 223 -2.29 12.50 28.75
CA LYS A 223 -2.06 11.26 29.51
C LYS A 223 -2.79 10.11 28.81
N GLN A 224 -2.08 9.33 27.99
CA GLN A 224 -2.58 8.07 27.45
C GLN A 224 -2.37 6.95 28.48
N GLU A 225 -3.42 6.19 28.75
CA GLU A 225 -3.33 4.93 29.51
C GLU A 225 -2.38 3.95 28.81
N VAL A 226 -1.44 3.39 29.58
CA VAL A 226 -0.35 2.55 29.08
C VAL A 226 -0.86 1.18 28.68
N LYS A 227 -0.67 0.81 27.39
CA LYS A 227 -0.49 -0.58 27.02
C LYS A 227 0.94 -0.98 27.39
N LEU A 228 1.09 -2.07 28.14
CA LEU A 228 2.38 -2.72 28.36
C LEU A 228 3.06 -2.94 27.00
N ASP A 229 4.20 -2.29 26.80
CA ASP A 229 5.00 -2.42 25.58
C ASP A 229 5.69 -3.79 25.56
N TYR A 230 4.93 -4.79 25.09
CA TYR A 230 5.48 -6.10 24.77
C TYR A 230 6.50 -5.95 23.65
N PRO A 231 7.57 -6.77 23.63
CA PRO A 231 8.62 -6.67 22.62
C PRO A 231 8.10 -6.58 21.18
N ILE A 232 7.08 -7.38 20.86
CA ILE A 232 6.45 -7.42 19.54
C ILE A 232 5.78 -6.08 19.20
N ASP A 233 5.13 -5.44 20.15
CA ASP A 233 4.43 -4.18 19.92
C ASP A 233 5.41 -3.02 19.76
N SER A 234 6.49 -3.02 20.55
CA SER A 234 7.60 -2.08 20.36
C SER A 234 8.28 -2.24 19.00
N ILE A 235 8.51 -3.47 18.52
CA ILE A 235 9.06 -3.72 17.18
C ILE A 235 8.07 -3.34 16.08
N LYS A 236 6.77 -3.53 16.28
CA LYS A 236 5.75 -3.09 15.31
C LYS A 236 5.72 -1.57 15.19
N HIS A 237 5.97 -0.86 16.27
CA HIS A 237 5.94 0.60 16.34
C HIS A 237 7.04 1.22 15.48
N ASP A 238 8.32 0.91 15.73
CA ASP A 238 9.43 1.51 14.98
C ASP A 238 9.99 0.64 13.84
N GLY A 239 9.65 -0.65 13.79
CA GLY A 239 10.13 -1.58 12.78
C GLY A 239 11.58 -2.03 12.97
N LEU A 240 12.16 -1.78 14.15
CA LEU A 240 13.58 -2.02 14.44
C LEU A 240 13.76 -3.15 15.44
N MET A 241 14.86 -3.88 15.27
CA MET A 241 15.44 -4.74 16.29
C MET A 241 16.89 -4.31 16.52
N TYR A 242 17.41 -4.50 17.73
CA TYR A 242 18.76 -4.10 18.11
C TYR A 242 19.67 -5.33 18.20
N PHE A 243 20.75 -5.34 17.43
CA PHE A 243 21.64 -6.48 17.28
C PHE A 243 23.01 -6.19 17.89
N SER A 244 23.54 -7.15 18.66
CA SER A 244 24.92 -7.16 19.13
C SER A 244 25.79 -7.94 18.16
N ASP A 245 26.98 -7.41 17.86
CA ASP A 245 28.00 -8.11 17.08
C ASP A 245 28.59 -9.33 17.80
N GLN A 246 28.40 -9.42 19.13
CA GLN A 246 28.87 -10.53 19.94
C GLN A 246 27.89 -11.72 19.95
N LEU A 247 26.63 -11.48 19.62
CA LEU A 247 25.57 -12.49 19.63
C LEU A 247 25.37 -13.06 18.22
N GLY A 248 25.14 -14.37 18.13
CA GLY A 248 24.65 -14.98 16.90
C GLY A 248 23.27 -14.43 16.48
N LEU A 249 22.89 -14.63 15.22
CA LEU A 249 21.58 -14.20 14.69
C LEU A 249 20.40 -14.69 15.54
N GLU A 250 20.43 -15.97 15.93
CA GLU A 250 19.37 -16.56 16.74
C GLU A 250 19.27 -15.91 18.13
N ASN A 251 20.40 -15.74 18.81
CA ASN A 251 20.43 -15.09 20.13
C ASN A 251 20.02 -13.61 20.06
N ASN A 252 20.35 -12.90 18.98
CA ASN A 252 19.88 -11.54 18.74
C ASN A 252 18.35 -11.48 18.59
N LEU A 253 17.76 -12.37 17.80
CA LEU A 253 16.30 -12.45 17.65
C LEU A 253 15.61 -12.78 18.98
N LYS A 254 16.14 -13.77 19.70
CA LYS A 254 15.60 -14.22 21.00
C LYS A 254 15.75 -13.16 22.08
N MET A 255 16.85 -12.40 22.11
CA MET A 255 17.03 -11.26 23.00
C MET A 255 15.97 -10.18 22.73
N ASN A 256 15.81 -9.76 21.46
CA ASN A 256 14.87 -8.71 21.09
C ASN A 256 13.43 -9.07 21.51
N LEU A 257 13.04 -10.33 21.31
CA LEU A 257 11.69 -10.82 21.57
C LEU A 257 11.50 -11.40 22.99
N GLN A 258 12.59 -11.60 23.73
CA GLN A 258 12.64 -12.32 25.00
C GLN A 258 12.02 -13.73 24.93
N THR A 259 12.36 -14.49 23.88
CA THR A 259 11.78 -15.81 23.56
C THR A 259 12.81 -16.94 23.72
N PHE A 260 13.15 -17.27 24.96
CA PHE A 260 14.04 -18.38 25.29
C PHE A 260 13.23 -19.60 25.72
N ASP A 261 13.39 -20.72 25.01
CA ASP A 261 12.54 -21.90 25.19
C ASP A 261 13.18 -22.97 26.10
N SER A 262 14.48 -22.86 26.38
CA SER A 262 15.18 -23.81 27.24
C SER A 262 16.29 -23.18 28.08
N LYS A 263 16.66 -23.83 29.19
CA LYS A 263 17.82 -23.45 30.00
C LYS A 263 19.12 -23.43 29.19
N ASN A 264 19.23 -24.26 28.16
CA ASN A 264 20.42 -24.31 27.30
C ASN A 264 20.54 -23.04 26.45
N GLU A 265 19.43 -22.52 25.96
CA GLU A 265 19.39 -21.27 25.19
C GLU A 265 19.70 -20.07 26.08
N VAL A 266 19.09 -20.01 27.27
CA VAL A 266 19.42 -18.98 28.27
C VAL A 266 20.91 -19.07 28.63
N ALA A 267 21.44 -20.27 28.83
CA ALA A 267 22.86 -20.46 29.14
C ALA A 267 23.77 -20.02 28.00
N SER A 268 23.37 -20.20 26.73
CA SER A 268 24.15 -19.70 25.59
C SER A 268 24.11 -18.19 25.51
N TYR A 269 22.91 -17.61 25.63
CA TYR A 269 22.72 -16.16 25.62
C TYR A 269 23.49 -15.48 26.74
N VAL A 270 23.37 -15.94 27.99
CA VAL A 270 24.10 -15.38 29.14
C VAL A 270 25.61 -15.50 28.96
N ARG A 271 26.09 -16.55 28.26
CA ARG A 271 27.52 -16.73 28.00
C ARG A 271 28.09 -15.72 27.01
N GLU A 272 27.31 -15.39 26.01
CA GLU A 272 27.71 -14.49 24.91
C GLU A 272 27.34 -13.03 25.22
N SER A 273 26.38 -12.80 26.12
CA SER A 273 25.88 -11.48 26.51
C SER A 273 26.51 -11.03 27.84
N PHE A 274 27.69 -10.41 27.76
CA PHE A 274 28.39 -9.64 28.82
C PHE A 274 28.14 -10.05 30.29
N PHE A 275 29.01 -10.90 30.85
CA PHE A 275 28.90 -11.43 32.21
C PHE A 275 29.09 -10.42 33.37
N ASP A 276 29.70 -9.24 33.13
CA ASP A 276 30.20 -8.37 34.20
C ASP A 276 29.11 -7.74 35.10
N GLU A 277 27.84 -7.80 34.69
CA GLU A 277 26.71 -7.28 35.47
C GLU A 277 25.83 -8.37 36.10
N TYR A 278 26.11 -9.64 35.79
CA TYR A 278 25.47 -10.78 36.45
C TYR A 278 26.27 -11.13 37.69
N PHE A 279 25.62 -11.70 38.73
CA PHE A 279 26.21 -12.04 40.03
C PHE A 279 27.74 -12.07 40.01
N GLN A 280 28.36 -11.02 40.54
CA GLN A 280 29.80 -10.80 40.41
C GLN A 280 30.58 -12.05 40.84
N ASP A 281 30.14 -12.71 41.91
CA ASP A 281 30.69 -13.98 42.40
C ASP A 281 30.62 -15.13 41.38
N ILE A 282 29.52 -15.22 40.60
CA ILE A 282 29.36 -16.24 39.55
C ILE A 282 30.22 -15.91 38.34
N ALA A 283 30.31 -14.63 37.96
CA ALA A 283 31.16 -14.18 36.86
C ALA A 283 32.65 -14.41 37.18
N GLU A 284 33.08 -14.10 38.40
CA GLU A 284 34.43 -14.39 38.91
C GLU A 284 34.70 -15.90 38.91
N SER A 285 33.79 -16.70 39.49
CA SER A 285 33.90 -18.17 39.49
C SER A 285 33.95 -18.77 38.09
N PHE A 286 33.18 -18.22 37.14
CA PHE A 286 33.21 -18.64 35.75
C PHE A 286 34.55 -18.32 35.09
N ASN A 287 35.07 -17.11 35.26
CA ASN A 287 36.34 -16.68 34.70
C ASN A 287 37.54 -17.48 35.24
N GLU A 288 37.45 -17.97 36.47
CA GLU A 288 38.41 -18.92 37.05
C GLU A 288 38.27 -20.30 36.40
N LEU A 289 37.05 -20.85 36.38
CA LEU A 289 36.79 -22.20 35.86
C LEU A 289 37.07 -22.34 34.36
N VAL A 290 36.86 -21.29 33.55
CA VAL A 290 37.18 -21.33 32.11
C VAL A 290 38.66 -21.61 31.87
N LYS A 291 39.54 -21.19 32.78
CA LYS A 291 41.00 -21.42 32.68
C LYS A 291 41.40 -22.84 33.07
N GLU A 292 40.60 -23.50 33.90
CA GLU A 292 40.89 -24.86 34.40
C GLU A 292 40.16 -25.94 33.61
N ASP A 293 38.83 -25.81 33.47
CA ASP A 293 37.95 -26.76 32.80
C ASP A 293 36.69 -26.08 32.24
N GLN A 294 36.63 -26.00 30.91
CA GLN A 294 35.51 -25.39 30.19
C GLN A 294 34.18 -26.14 30.38
N SER A 295 34.21 -27.45 30.67
CA SER A 295 33.01 -28.24 30.97
C SER A 295 32.40 -27.84 32.31
N LEU A 296 33.23 -27.63 33.34
CA LEU A 296 32.78 -27.18 34.65
C LEU A 296 32.23 -25.75 34.60
N ALA A 297 32.90 -24.86 33.86
CA ALA A 297 32.41 -23.51 33.61
C ALA A 297 31.04 -23.51 32.93
N ASN A 298 30.84 -24.35 31.90
CA ASN A 298 29.55 -24.49 31.22
C ASN A 298 28.47 -25.05 32.16
N SER A 299 28.80 -26.02 33.00
CA SER A 299 27.88 -26.58 34.00
C SER A 299 27.44 -25.53 35.02
N LEU A 300 28.35 -24.63 35.46
CA LEU A 300 28.04 -23.53 36.37
C LEU A 300 26.96 -22.62 35.77
N VAL A 301 27.16 -22.14 34.54
CA VAL A 301 26.21 -21.26 33.86
C VAL A 301 24.86 -21.96 33.68
N GLN A 302 24.88 -23.23 33.26
CA GLN A 302 23.65 -24.00 33.01
C GLN A 302 22.78 -24.17 34.27
N ARG A 303 23.39 -24.27 35.46
CA ARG A 303 22.64 -24.32 36.73
C ARG A 303 21.90 -23.02 37.02
N HIS A 304 22.50 -21.89 36.66
CA HIS A 304 21.98 -20.55 36.93
C HIS A 304 21.26 -19.91 35.73
N ALA A 305 21.14 -20.63 34.62
CA ALA A 305 20.50 -20.17 33.38
C ALA A 305 18.97 -20.21 33.45
N CYS A 306 18.40 -19.51 34.43
CA CYS A 306 16.98 -19.17 34.45
C CYS A 306 16.84 -17.73 33.97
N LEU A 307 15.84 -17.42 33.14
CA LEU A 307 15.53 -16.06 32.75
C LEU A 307 14.02 -15.94 32.50
N HIS A 308 13.31 -15.45 33.50
CA HIS A 308 11.87 -15.22 33.41
C HIS A 308 11.59 -13.79 32.93
N PRO A 309 10.72 -13.60 31.92
CA PRO A 309 10.42 -12.28 31.39
C PRO A 309 9.67 -11.42 32.41
N LEU A 310 10.04 -10.14 32.49
CA LEU A 310 9.40 -9.13 33.32
C LEU A 310 9.01 -7.90 32.45
N PRO A 311 8.07 -7.05 32.91
CA PRO A 311 7.71 -5.80 32.22
C PRO A 311 8.90 -4.94 31.79
N PHE A 312 10.00 -4.93 32.54
CA PHE A 312 11.34 -4.57 32.05
C PHE A 312 12.35 -5.51 32.70
N GLY A 313 13.42 -5.87 31.98
CA GLY A 313 14.41 -6.84 32.46
C GLY A 313 13.91 -8.29 32.46
N GLY A 314 14.60 -9.10 33.26
CA GLY A 314 14.25 -10.48 33.52
C GLY A 314 14.70 -10.92 34.92
N CYS A 315 14.09 -12.00 35.41
CA CYS A 315 14.44 -12.62 36.70
C CYS A 315 15.23 -13.91 36.48
N MET A 316 16.41 -14.01 37.09
CA MET A 316 17.26 -15.19 37.03
C MET A 316 17.03 -16.20 38.15
N ARG A 317 16.09 -15.93 39.05
CA ARG A 317 15.74 -16.88 40.10
C ARG A 317 14.93 -18.01 39.50
N GLU A 318 15.19 -19.24 39.93
CA GLU A 318 14.34 -20.38 39.60
C GLU A 318 13.02 -20.30 40.39
N VAL A 319 12.09 -19.47 39.90
CA VAL A 319 10.83 -19.18 40.61
C VAL A 319 9.95 -20.42 40.74
N ALA A 320 10.06 -21.38 39.82
CA ALA A 320 9.35 -22.64 39.86
C ALA A 320 9.70 -23.51 41.09
N VAL A 321 10.91 -23.35 41.64
CA VAL A 321 11.37 -24.08 42.83
C VAL A 321 11.29 -23.18 44.07
N HIS A 322 11.52 -21.88 43.90
CA HIS A 322 11.54 -20.91 45.00
C HIS A 322 10.72 -19.65 44.68
N ASP A 323 9.57 -19.48 45.33
CA ASP A 323 8.70 -18.30 45.22
C ASP A 323 9.45 -16.98 45.48
N CYS A 324 9.18 -15.93 44.68
CA CYS A 324 9.85 -14.62 44.80
C CYS A 324 9.71 -14.03 46.23
N PRO A 325 10.80 -13.81 46.98
CA PRO A 325 10.70 -13.39 48.38
C PRO A 325 10.31 -11.91 48.50
N LYS A 326 10.62 -11.12 47.47
CA LYS A 326 10.34 -9.68 47.38
C LYS A 326 9.10 -9.37 46.53
N ARG A 327 8.29 -10.37 46.14
CA ARG A 327 7.02 -10.18 45.40
C ARG A 327 7.12 -9.19 44.22
N LEU A 328 8.14 -9.36 43.36
CA LEU A 328 8.41 -8.51 42.19
C LEU A 328 8.72 -7.03 42.49
N ALA A 329 9.17 -6.70 43.71
CA ALA A 329 9.59 -5.34 44.07
C ALA A 329 10.65 -4.73 43.15
N CYS A 330 11.43 -5.54 42.41
CA CYS A 330 12.33 -5.06 41.36
C CYS A 330 11.63 -4.26 40.26
N GLN A 331 10.37 -4.55 39.96
CA GLN A 331 9.56 -3.80 39.01
C GLN A 331 9.04 -2.47 39.58
N SER A 332 9.18 -2.27 40.90
CA SER A 332 8.80 -1.04 41.61
C SER A 332 10.01 -0.18 42.00
N GLY A 333 11.22 -0.56 41.58
CA GLY A 333 12.45 0.17 41.86
C GLY A 333 13.26 -0.33 43.06
N ASP A 334 12.89 -1.46 43.68
CA ASP A 334 13.69 -2.04 44.75
C ASP A 334 14.85 -2.90 44.21
N GLN A 335 16.01 -2.81 44.85
CA GLN A 335 17.17 -3.59 44.47
C GLN A 335 16.92 -5.10 44.65
N CYS A 336 17.17 -5.87 43.60
CA CYS A 336 17.07 -7.33 43.62
C CYS A 336 18.28 -7.96 42.93
N GLY A 337 19.04 -8.80 43.65
CA GLY A 337 20.21 -9.47 43.08
C GLY A 337 19.89 -10.47 41.96
N ASN A 338 18.64 -10.93 41.85
CA ASN A 338 18.21 -11.85 40.77
C ASN A 338 17.62 -11.12 39.56
N PHE A 339 17.62 -9.78 39.56
CA PHE A 339 17.09 -8.98 38.47
C PHE A 339 18.23 -8.56 37.53
N ALA A 340 18.02 -8.70 36.22
CA ALA A 340 18.97 -8.27 35.21
C ALA A 340 18.26 -7.58 34.05
N LEU A 341 18.92 -6.57 33.48
CA LEU A 341 18.53 -5.98 32.20
C LEU A 341 18.86 -6.95 31.07
N THR A 342 17.97 -7.07 30.10
CA THR A 342 18.09 -8.03 28.99
C THR A 342 18.43 -7.37 27.66
N GLY A 343 18.29 -6.05 27.55
CA GLY A 343 18.47 -5.37 26.27
C GLY A 343 17.36 -5.67 25.26
N ARG A 344 16.25 -6.30 25.70
CA ARG A 344 15.09 -6.56 24.84
C ARG A 344 14.49 -5.24 24.33
N LYS A 345 13.80 -5.31 23.19
CA LYS A 345 13.08 -4.15 22.67
C LYS A 345 11.90 -3.79 23.58
N GLY A 346 11.71 -2.50 23.84
CA GLY A 346 10.69 -1.97 24.76
C GLY A 346 11.13 -1.84 26.22
N GLU A 347 12.28 -2.40 26.60
CA GLU A 347 12.76 -2.39 28.00
C GLU A 347 13.03 -0.98 28.53
N LEU A 348 13.68 -0.13 27.72
CA LEU A 348 14.07 1.22 28.12
C LEU A 348 12.85 2.14 28.24
N GLU A 349 11.88 1.96 27.35
CA GLU A 349 10.63 2.72 27.30
C GLU A 349 9.80 2.47 28.57
N VAL A 350 9.61 1.21 28.95
CA VAL A 350 8.90 0.83 30.19
C VAL A 350 9.65 1.34 31.44
N LEU A 351 10.98 1.24 31.44
CA LEU A 351 11.80 1.74 32.55
C LEU A 351 11.69 3.27 32.71
N LYS A 352 11.76 4.03 31.61
CA LYS A 352 11.56 5.49 31.60
C LYS A 352 10.19 5.86 32.12
N HIS A 353 9.15 5.14 31.69
CA HIS A 353 7.80 5.37 32.16
C HIS A 353 7.67 5.15 33.67
N THR A 354 8.16 4.01 34.17
CA THR A 354 8.13 3.68 35.60
C THR A 354 8.88 4.71 36.45
N LEU A 355 10.03 5.19 35.97
CA LEU A 355 10.79 6.25 36.62
C LEU A 355 10.01 7.57 36.68
N ASN A 356 9.35 7.97 35.60
CA ASN A 356 8.54 9.19 35.56
C ASN A 356 7.36 9.10 36.55
N GLU A 357 6.67 7.95 36.63
CA GLU A 357 5.62 7.76 37.63
C GLU A 357 6.13 7.89 39.07
N LEU A 358 7.34 7.38 39.35
CA LEU A 358 7.94 7.53 40.68
C LEU A 358 8.33 8.98 40.97
N LEU A 359 8.86 9.71 39.98
CA LEU A 359 9.15 11.14 40.11
C LEU A 359 7.88 11.95 40.39
N ASP A 360 6.78 11.66 39.71
CA ASP A 360 5.49 12.27 39.97
C ASP A 360 5.03 11.98 41.40
N LYS A 361 5.06 10.72 41.83
CA LYS A 361 4.70 10.32 43.21
C LYS A 361 5.60 10.98 44.26
N PHE A 362 6.90 11.09 43.99
CA PHE A 362 7.86 11.76 44.85
C PHE A 362 7.48 13.24 45.04
N SER A 363 7.17 13.96 43.96
CA SER A 363 6.73 15.36 44.03
C SER A 363 5.46 15.54 44.88
N HIS A 364 4.49 14.61 44.75
CA HIS A 364 3.27 14.66 45.56
C HIS A 364 3.54 14.42 47.04
N ILE A 365 4.37 13.42 47.37
CA ILE A 365 4.69 13.10 48.78
C ILE A 365 5.59 14.17 49.40
N GLU A 366 6.49 14.79 48.64
CA GLU A 366 7.31 15.92 49.09
C GLU A 366 6.43 17.08 49.59
N GLN A 367 5.32 17.39 48.91
CA GLN A 367 4.35 18.40 49.33
C GLN A 367 3.59 18.00 50.62
N ILE A 368 3.32 16.70 50.81
CA ILE A 368 2.64 16.17 52.00
C ILE A 368 3.60 16.20 53.21
N VAL A 369 4.86 15.80 53.03
CA VAL A 369 5.88 15.78 54.09
C VAL A 369 6.14 17.18 54.67
N ALA A 370 5.97 18.23 53.88
CA ALA A 370 6.05 19.61 54.36
C ALA A 370 5.02 19.93 55.47
N HIS A 371 3.92 19.17 55.53
CA HIS A 371 2.83 19.34 56.50
C HIS A 371 2.73 18.18 57.51
N ASP A 372 3.19 16.98 57.15
CA ASP A 372 3.16 15.77 57.99
C ASP A 372 4.47 14.97 57.88
N LEU A 373 5.32 15.10 58.90
CA LEU A 373 6.63 14.44 58.99
C LEU A 373 6.54 12.90 59.09
N SER A 374 5.36 12.32 59.34
CA SER A 374 5.20 10.85 59.39
C SER A 374 5.47 10.16 58.05
N TYR A 375 5.43 10.91 56.95
CA TYR A 375 5.72 10.40 55.59
C TYR A 375 7.20 10.53 55.19
N SER A 376 8.08 11.01 56.07
CA SER A 376 9.51 11.21 55.76
C SER A 376 10.23 9.91 55.34
N GLU A 377 9.96 8.79 56.00
CA GLU A 377 10.52 7.49 55.63
C GLU A 377 10.07 7.03 54.23
N MET A 378 8.81 7.30 53.86
CA MET A 378 8.29 6.97 52.53
C MET A 378 8.96 7.82 51.44
N LEU A 379 9.24 9.09 51.73
CA LEU A 379 9.94 9.98 50.80
C LEU A 379 11.38 9.51 50.55
N GLU A 380 12.09 9.11 51.61
CA GLU A 380 13.44 8.55 51.47
C GLU A 380 13.45 7.20 50.73
N ASP A 381 12.47 6.31 50.98
CA ASP A 381 12.32 5.06 50.24
C ASP A 381 12.11 5.32 48.72
N LEU A 382 11.24 6.27 48.37
CA LEU A 382 11.04 6.69 46.98
C LEU A 382 12.32 7.28 46.37
N ARG A 383 13.09 8.05 47.15
CA ARG A 383 14.35 8.62 46.70
C ARG A 383 15.35 7.52 46.33
N GLN A 384 15.47 6.48 47.16
CA GLN A 384 16.35 5.34 46.88
C GLN A 384 15.91 4.57 45.62
N LYS A 385 14.60 4.37 45.45
CA LYS A 385 14.03 3.73 44.25
C LYS A 385 14.32 4.52 42.98
N ILE A 386 14.15 5.84 43.03
CA ILE A 386 14.45 6.76 41.91
C ILE A 386 15.93 6.70 41.55
N LEU A 387 16.83 6.75 42.54
CA LEU A 387 18.28 6.64 42.31
C LEU A 387 18.61 5.32 41.60
N TYR A 388 18.12 4.20 42.11
CA TYR A 388 18.39 2.89 41.52
C TYR A 388 17.84 2.75 40.09
N LEU A 389 16.59 3.15 39.83
CA LEU A 389 16.02 3.10 38.48
C LEU A 389 16.71 4.09 37.52
N SER A 390 17.21 5.22 38.01
CA SER A 390 17.99 6.17 37.20
C SER A 390 19.31 5.55 36.77
N ASP A 391 20.01 4.86 37.67
CA ASP A 391 21.24 4.14 37.35
C ASP A 391 20.98 3.01 36.35
N LEU A 392 19.89 2.23 36.54
CA LEU A 392 19.48 1.21 35.57
C LEU A 392 19.15 1.81 34.20
N LYS A 393 18.56 3.00 34.15
CA LYS A 393 18.23 3.69 32.88
C LYS A 393 19.48 4.09 32.13
N ILE A 394 20.50 4.59 32.83
CA ILE A 394 21.79 4.91 32.22
C ILE A 394 22.41 3.65 31.62
N LYS A 395 22.47 2.55 32.40
CA LYS A 395 22.96 1.25 31.90
C LYS A 395 22.19 0.73 30.69
N ALA A 396 20.86 0.81 30.73
CA ALA A 396 20.01 0.37 29.61
C ALA A 396 20.25 1.21 28.35
N LEU A 397 20.45 2.53 28.50
CA LEU A 397 20.76 3.43 27.40
C LEU A 397 22.14 3.16 26.81
N ASP A 398 23.16 2.98 27.65
CA ASP A 398 24.52 2.66 27.22
C ASP A 398 24.56 1.34 26.44
N ARG A 399 23.82 0.34 26.91
CA ARG A 399 23.64 -0.94 26.19
C ARG A 399 22.97 -0.72 24.84
N GLN A 400 21.86 0.00 24.78
CA GLN A 400 21.15 0.26 23.53
C GLN A 400 22.03 0.99 22.51
N ASN A 401 22.86 1.94 22.97
CA ASN A 401 23.81 2.66 22.13
C ASN A 401 24.93 1.76 21.57
N GLY A 402 25.26 0.67 22.28
CA GLY A 402 26.21 -0.34 21.83
C GLY A 402 25.62 -1.38 20.85
N LEU A 403 24.30 -1.33 20.57
CA LEU A 403 23.64 -2.25 19.66
C LEU A 403 23.40 -1.61 18.29
N THR A 404 23.54 -2.40 17.24
CA THR A 404 23.26 -2.00 15.86
C THR A 404 21.76 -2.10 15.57
N PRO A 405 21.08 -1.00 15.20
CA PRO A 405 19.68 -1.06 14.81
C PRO A 405 19.55 -1.72 13.42
N VAL A 406 18.76 -2.79 13.36
CA VAL A 406 18.46 -3.55 12.13
C VAL A 406 16.97 -3.40 11.80
N PRO A 407 16.63 -2.90 10.60
CA PRO A 407 15.25 -2.85 10.16
C PRO A 407 14.75 -4.27 9.86
N VAL A 408 13.70 -4.70 10.56
CA VAL A 408 13.08 -6.02 10.37
C VAL A 408 12.26 -6.08 9.08
N PHE A 409 11.83 -4.90 8.62
CA PHE A 409 11.03 -4.78 7.41
C PHE A 409 11.86 -4.16 6.28
N PRO A 410 11.67 -4.61 5.01
CA PRO A 410 12.52 -4.25 3.86
C PRO A 410 12.27 -2.83 3.31
N TYR A 411 11.98 -1.85 4.18
CA TYR A 411 11.52 -0.52 3.78
C TYR A 411 12.62 0.54 3.67
N GLY A 412 13.90 0.16 3.71
CA GLY A 412 15.03 1.10 3.69
C GLY A 412 14.97 2.18 2.60
N ASP A 413 14.36 1.88 1.45
CA ASP A 413 14.26 2.81 0.31
C ASP A 413 12.92 3.55 0.17
N ALA A 414 11.94 3.31 1.05
CA ALA A 414 10.57 3.82 0.90
C ALA A 414 10.22 5.00 1.82
N ILE A 415 11.07 5.32 2.79
CA ILE A 415 10.77 6.28 3.90
C ILE A 415 10.85 7.76 3.44
N THR A 416 11.33 8.03 2.23
CA THR A 416 11.53 9.40 1.69
C THR A 416 10.74 9.72 0.41
N LYS A 417 9.93 8.80 -0.11
CA LYS A 417 9.11 9.12 -1.29
C LYS A 417 7.85 9.88 -0.88
N LEU A 418 7.75 11.13 -1.36
CA LEU A 418 6.49 11.87 -1.48
C LEU A 418 5.42 10.95 -2.10
N PRO A 419 4.14 11.06 -1.69
CA PRO A 419 3.08 10.22 -2.24
C PRO A 419 3.07 10.37 -3.76
N THR A 420 3.25 9.25 -4.43
CA THR A 420 3.40 9.16 -5.89
C THR A 420 2.08 8.83 -6.57
N THR A 421 1.09 8.37 -5.81
CA THR A 421 -0.23 7.97 -6.34
C THR A 421 -1.38 8.76 -5.69
N LEU A 422 -2.42 9.03 -6.47
CA LEU A 422 -3.65 9.68 -5.98
C LEU A 422 -4.33 8.89 -4.85
N SER A 423 -4.16 7.56 -4.83
CA SER A 423 -4.64 6.68 -3.76
C SER A 423 -3.97 6.96 -2.42
N GLU A 424 -2.68 7.31 -2.42
CA GLU A 424 -1.94 7.70 -1.20
C GLU A 424 -2.43 9.05 -0.65
N LEU A 425 -2.64 10.03 -1.52
CA LEU A 425 -3.18 11.34 -1.12
C LEU A 425 -4.60 11.22 -0.54
N PHE A 426 -5.46 10.40 -1.15
CA PHE A 426 -6.81 10.17 -0.66
C PHE A 426 -6.84 9.48 0.71
N ALA A 427 -5.98 8.48 0.93
CA ALA A 427 -5.89 7.79 2.23
C ALA A 427 -5.53 8.77 3.36
N ILE A 428 -4.58 9.68 3.11
CA ILE A 428 -4.17 10.72 4.06
C ILE A 428 -5.33 11.65 4.39
N GLU A 429 -6.09 12.13 3.39
CA GLU A 429 -7.19 13.07 3.60
C GLU A 429 -8.43 12.44 4.25
N GLN A 430 -8.73 11.17 3.95
CA GLN A 430 -9.85 10.46 4.55
C GLN A 430 -9.64 10.23 6.05
N GLN A 431 -8.44 9.81 6.47
CA GLN A 431 -8.13 9.65 7.89
C GLN A 431 -8.10 10.98 8.64
N LYS A 432 -7.62 12.08 8.04
CA LYS A 432 -7.72 13.42 8.64
C LYS A 432 -9.16 13.81 8.99
N LYS A 433 -10.15 13.33 8.23
CA LYS A 433 -11.56 13.55 8.56
C LYS A 433 -11.99 12.65 9.72
N GLU A 434 -11.63 11.38 9.70
CA GLU A 434 -11.96 10.41 10.75
C GLU A 434 -11.37 10.79 12.13
N THR A 435 -10.14 11.33 12.18
CA THR A 435 -9.53 11.85 13.43
C THR A 435 -10.06 13.21 13.89
N LYS A 436 -10.76 13.97 13.03
CA LYS A 436 -11.42 15.22 13.45
C LYS A 436 -12.83 14.99 14.01
N GLU A 437 -13.40 13.81 13.79
CA GLU A 437 -14.71 13.40 14.28
C GLU A 437 -14.65 12.56 15.57
N ALA A 438 -13.44 12.17 16.01
CA ALA A 438 -13.15 11.54 17.31
C ALA A 438 -12.60 12.59 18.28
#